data_AF-A0A2V3VD56-F1
#
_entry.id   AF-A0A2V3VD56-F1
#
_cell.length_a   1.000
_cell.length_b   1.000
_cell.length_c   1.000
_cell.angle_alpha   90.00
_cell.angle_beta   90.00
_cell.angle_gamma   90.00
#
_symmetry.space_group_name_H-M   'P 1'
#
loop_
_entity.id
_entity.type
_entity.pdbx_description
1 polymer ?
#
loop_
_entity_poly.entity_id
_entity_poly.type
_entity_poly.pdbx_seq_one_letter_code
_entity_poly.pdbx_strand_id
1 'polypeptide(L)'
;MADVNSKNKVHDLLLVMGPKLSLALIISMALMACGKNDQAAGLPAGGTALPVSMIEVQPTSVPISAEAVAQTEGAKEVEIRPRVGGILLRRLYDEGAAVKAGQPMFLIDPVPYQNALAQAKAQLAEQKARIVQTEREEKRLLDLLEGIGKINHLFHKF
;
A
#
# COMPACT_ATOMS: atom_id res chain seq x y z
N MET A 1 -49.34 -86.86 -6.46
CA MET A 1 -49.50 -88.16 -5.76
C MET A 1 -48.67 -88.07 -4.47
N ALA A 2 -49.22 -87.69 -3.31
CA ALA A 2 -50.04 -88.51 -2.37
C ALA A 2 -49.27 -89.76 -1.88
N ASP A 3 -49.18 -90.17 -0.60
CA ASP A 3 -49.61 -89.71 0.75
C ASP A 3 -49.02 -90.75 1.78
N VAL A 4 -49.30 -90.59 3.09
CA VAL A 4 -49.36 -91.60 4.20
C VAL A 4 -48.05 -91.84 5.00
N ASN A 5 -47.86 -91.39 6.26
CA ASN A 5 -48.51 -91.71 7.57
C ASN A 5 -48.02 -93.00 8.25
N SER A 6 -47.39 -92.89 9.43
CA SER A 6 -47.47 -93.90 10.51
C SER A 6 -46.96 -93.33 11.86
N LYS A 7 -47.89 -92.96 12.74
CA LYS A 7 -47.67 -92.59 14.15
C LYS A 7 -47.48 -93.83 15.04
N ASN A 8 -46.72 -93.62 16.14
CA ASN A 8 -46.80 -94.30 17.45
C ASN A 8 -46.29 -95.75 17.60
N LYS A 9 -45.09 -95.96 18.18
CA LYS A 9 -44.80 -97.18 18.98
C LYS A 9 -43.54 -97.25 19.88
N VAL A 10 -43.06 -96.19 20.53
CA VAL A 10 -41.92 -96.37 21.49
C VAL A 10 -41.96 -95.55 22.79
N HIS A 11 -43.09 -94.92 23.12
CA HIS A 11 -43.28 -94.25 24.42
C HIS A 11 -43.45 -95.21 25.63
N ASP A 12 -43.06 -96.48 25.50
CA ASP A 12 -43.46 -97.57 26.39
C ASP A 12 -42.28 -98.40 26.94
N LEU A 13 -41.10 -97.79 27.09
CA LEU A 13 -39.95 -98.45 27.72
C LEU A 13 -39.29 -97.56 28.78
N LEU A 14 -40.11 -97.09 29.70
CA LEU A 14 -39.75 -96.36 30.91
C LEU A 14 -39.86 -97.30 32.11
N LEU A 15 -38.85 -98.08 32.55
CA LEU A 15 -38.88 -98.41 33.98
C LEU A 15 -37.68 -98.94 34.77
N VAL A 16 -36.54 -99.42 34.26
CA VAL A 16 -35.66 -100.16 35.20
C VAL A 16 -34.19 -99.84 34.99
N MET A 17 -33.52 -99.33 36.05
CA MET A 17 -32.27 -99.85 36.64
C MET A 17 -31.34 -98.76 37.23
N GLY A 18 -31.52 -98.46 38.53
CA GLY A 18 -30.42 -98.33 39.52
C GLY A 18 -29.65 -96.99 39.70
N PRO A 19 -29.40 -96.55 40.96
CA PRO A 19 -28.83 -95.23 41.31
C PRO A 19 -27.31 -95.10 41.12
N LYS A 20 -26.66 -96.10 40.51
CA LYS A 20 -25.22 -96.09 40.22
C LYS A 20 -24.89 -95.50 38.83
N LEU A 21 -25.92 -95.24 38.02
CA LEU A 21 -25.81 -94.64 36.68
C LEU A 21 -25.75 -93.10 36.72
N SER A 22 -26.27 -92.48 37.78
CA SER A 22 -26.33 -91.01 37.93
C SER A 22 -24.99 -90.37 38.30
N LEU A 23 -24.05 -91.09 38.91
CA LEU A 23 -22.74 -90.54 39.28
C LEU A 23 -21.74 -90.57 38.10
N ALA A 24 -21.89 -91.52 37.18
CA ALA A 24 -21.08 -91.63 35.97
C ALA A 24 -21.47 -90.59 34.90
N LEU A 25 -22.75 -90.21 34.84
CA LEU A 25 -23.24 -89.21 33.89
C LEU A 25 -22.75 -87.78 34.22
N ILE A 26 -22.60 -87.46 35.52
CA ILE A 26 -22.14 -86.13 35.96
C ILE A 26 -20.64 -85.93 35.68
N ILE A 27 -19.82 -86.98 35.80
CA ILE A 27 -18.38 -86.93 35.48
C ILE A 27 -18.14 -86.83 33.96
N SER A 28 -18.95 -87.50 33.14
CA SER A 28 -18.89 -87.37 31.67
C SER A 28 -19.26 -85.96 31.19
N MET A 29 -20.12 -85.24 31.91
CA MET A 29 -20.54 -83.88 31.56
C MET A 29 -19.48 -82.82 31.92
N ALA A 30 -18.65 -83.09 32.93
CA ALA A 30 -17.53 -82.22 33.32
C ALA A 30 -16.34 -82.27 32.34
N LEU A 31 -16.12 -83.39 31.63
CA LEU A 31 -15.03 -83.52 30.65
C LEU A 31 -15.36 -82.94 29.26
N MET A 32 -16.64 -82.72 28.93
CA MET A 32 -17.05 -82.04 27.70
C MET A 32 -17.06 -80.50 27.81
N ALA A 33 -16.86 -79.95 29.01
CA ALA A 33 -16.81 -78.50 29.24
C ALA A 33 -15.40 -77.90 29.12
N CYS A 34 -14.36 -78.72 28.91
CA CYS A 34 -12.99 -78.26 28.75
C CYS A 34 -12.37 -78.93 27.51
N GLY A 35 -12.66 -78.38 26.32
CA GLY A 35 -12.23 -78.95 25.06
C GLY A 35 -12.43 -78.02 23.86
N LYS A 36 -11.58 -77.00 23.77
CA LYS A 36 -11.10 -76.34 22.54
C LYS A 36 -12.17 -76.00 21.47
N ASN A 37 -12.65 -74.77 21.55
CA ASN A 37 -13.61 -74.16 20.63
C ASN A 37 -12.92 -73.68 19.33
N ASP A 38 -12.52 -74.61 18.45
CA ASP A 38 -12.28 -74.29 17.04
C ASP A 38 -13.63 -74.20 16.31
N GLN A 39 -14.42 -73.17 16.66
CA GLN A 39 -15.45 -72.68 15.76
C GLN A 39 -14.75 -71.73 14.78
N ALA A 40 -14.63 -72.19 13.54
CA ALA A 40 -14.65 -71.33 12.37
C ALA A 40 -15.98 -70.56 12.38
N ALA A 41 -16.04 -69.53 13.21
CA ALA A 41 -17.04 -68.48 13.12
C ALA A 41 -16.70 -67.67 11.87
N GLY A 42 -17.71 -67.52 11.00
CA GLY A 42 -17.60 -66.78 9.76
C GLY A 42 -16.98 -65.39 9.97
N LEU A 43 -16.36 -64.91 8.89
CA LEU A 43 -15.80 -63.57 8.71
C LEU A 43 -16.37 -62.56 9.71
N PRO A 44 -15.54 -61.74 10.39
CA PRO A 44 -16.06 -60.54 11.01
C PRO A 44 -16.80 -59.78 9.91
N ALA A 45 -18.11 -59.65 10.09
CA ALA A 45 -18.94 -58.80 9.26
C ALA A 45 -18.18 -57.50 9.09
N GLY A 46 -17.79 -57.21 7.85
CA GLY A 46 -17.19 -55.94 7.50
C GLY A 46 -18.05 -54.88 8.13
N GLY A 47 -17.46 -54.05 8.99
CA GLY A 47 -18.14 -52.90 9.55
C GLY A 47 -18.78 -52.19 8.37
N THR A 48 -20.12 -52.13 8.35
CA THR A 48 -20.85 -51.39 7.33
C THR A 48 -20.28 -49.99 7.34
N ALA A 49 -19.48 -49.68 6.31
CA ALA A 49 -18.92 -48.36 6.15
C ALA A 49 -20.11 -47.41 6.05
N LEU A 50 -20.30 -46.59 7.08
CA LEU A 50 -21.32 -45.55 7.06
C LEU A 50 -21.05 -44.69 5.83
N PRO A 51 -22.04 -44.46 4.95
CA PRO A 51 -21.82 -43.69 3.74
C PRO A 51 -21.43 -42.26 4.13
N VAL A 52 -20.16 -41.94 3.91
CA VAL A 52 -19.62 -40.60 4.13
C VAL A 52 -19.59 -39.86 2.80
N SER A 53 -20.17 -38.67 2.78
CA SER A 53 -20.09 -37.78 1.63
C SER A 53 -18.70 -37.15 1.60
N MET A 54 -17.95 -37.38 0.52
CA MET A 54 -16.60 -36.83 0.35
C MET A 54 -16.64 -35.78 -0.75
N ILE A 55 -15.95 -34.66 -0.53
CA ILE A 55 -15.74 -33.63 -1.54
C ILE A 55 -14.25 -33.56 -1.78
N GLU A 56 -13.82 -33.83 -3.01
CA GLU A 56 -12.44 -33.71 -3.43
C GLU A 56 -12.13 -32.24 -3.74
N VAL A 57 -11.25 -31.62 -2.96
CA VAL A 57 -10.86 -30.22 -3.13
C VAL A 57 -9.51 -30.18 -3.85
N GLN A 58 -9.47 -29.67 -5.08
CA GLN A 58 -8.20 -29.39 -5.76
C GLN A 58 -7.76 -27.94 -5.48
N PRO A 59 -6.47 -27.71 -5.13
CA PRO A 59 -5.94 -26.36 -4.99
C PRO A 59 -5.96 -25.65 -6.35
N THR A 60 -6.76 -24.58 -6.44
CA THR A 60 -6.81 -23.68 -7.58
C THR A 60 -6.31 -22.32 -7.15
N SER A 61 -5.50 -21.68 -7.99
CA SER A 61 -5.07 -20.31 -7.77
C SER A 61 -6.24 -19.37 -8.02
N VAL A 62 -6.77 -18.76 -6.96
CA VAL A 62 -7.80 -17.73 -7.05
C VAL A 62 -7.14 -16.38 -6.81
N PRO A 63 -7.22 -15.42 -7.75
CA PRO A 63 -6.69 -14.09 -7.53
C PRO A 63 -7.50 -13.39 -6.43
N ILE A 64 -6.84 -13.06 -5.32
CA ILE A 64 -7.42 -12.23 -4.26
C ILE A 64 -7.15 -10.78 -4.64
N SER A 65 -8.18 -10.04 -5.06
CA SER A 65 -8.10 -8.60 -5.29
C SER A 65 -8.54 -7.84 -4.04
N ALA A 66 -7.77 -6.83 -3.65
CA ALA A 66 -8.16 -5.87 -2.63
C ALA A 66 -8.55 -4.56 -3.30
N GLU A 67 -9.76 -4.09 -3.03
CA GLU A 67 -10.20 -2.76 -3.46
C GLU A 67 -9.89 -1.75 -2.35
N ALA A 68 -9.15 -0.70 -2.71
CA ALA A 68 -8.82 0.38 -1.81
C ALA A 68 -9.15 1.71 -2.49
N VAL A 69 -9.77 2.61 -1.74
CA VAL A 69 -9.96 4.00 -2.17
C VAL A 69 -8.62 4.74 -2.07
N ALA A 70 -8.20 5.33 -3.17
CA ALA A 70 -7.03 6.19 -3.24
C ALA A 70 -7.46 7.61 -3.65
N GLN A 71 -6.78 8.62 -3.12
CA GLN A 71 -6.91 9.99 -3.60
C GLN A 71 -5.74 10.31 -4.53
N THR A 72 -6.05 10.98 -5.64
CA THR A 72 -5.04 11.46 -6.59
C THR A 72 -4.76 12.93 -6.34
N GLU A 73 -3.49 13.28 -6.21
CA GLU A 73 -3.04 14.67 -6.10
C GLU A 73 -2.30 15.08 -7.39
N GLY A 74 -2.22 16.37 -7.64
CA GLY A 74 -1.42 16.89 -8.75
C GLY A 74 0.05 16.57 -8.53
N ALA A 75 0.76 16.11 -9.57
CA ALA A 75 2.20 15.84 -9.48
C ALA A 75 3.04 17.04 -9.00
N LYS A 76 2.51 18.26 -9.18
CA LYS A 76 3.07 19.49 -8.65
C LYS A 76 1.95 20.50 -8.40
N GLU A 77 1.76 20.87 -7.14
CA GLU A 77 0.87 21.95 -6.76
C GLU A 77 1.68 23.21 -6.48
N VAL A 78 1.31 24.33 -7.12
CA VAL A 78 2.01 25.61 -6.94
C VAL A 78 0.97 26.68 -6.65
N GLU A 79 1.05 27.23 -5.45
CA GLU A 79 0.26 28.39 -5.08
C GLU A 79 0.87 29.66 -5.68
N ILE A 80 0.05 30.41 -6.42
CA ILE A 80 0.49 31.67 -7.02
C ILE A 80 0.27 32.80 -6.03
N ARG A 81 1.38 33.33 -5.48
CA ARG A 81 1.37 34.47 -4.56
C ARG A 81 1.99 35.70 -5.22
N PRO A 82 1.39 36.89 -5.08
CA PRO A 82 1.99 38.11 -5.59
C PRO A 82 3.27 38.43 -4.81
N ARG A 83 4.36 38.73 -5.53
CA ARG A 83 5.64 39.15 -4.91
C ARG A 83 5.64 40.62 -4.49
N VAL A 84 4.73 41.40 -5.07
CA VAL A 84 4.61 42.85 -4.89
C VAL A 84 3.15 43.17 -4.55
N GLY A 85 2.96 44.17 -3.67
CA GLY A 85 1.62 44.64 -3.32
C GLY A 85 1.02 45.53 -4.42
N GLY A 86 -0.28 45.83 -4.31
CA GLY A 86 -0.93 46.77 -5.21
C GLY A 86 -2.36 46.36 -5.56
N ILE A 87 -2.99 47.17 -6.39
CA ILE A 87 -4.35 46.94 -6.87
C ILE A 87 -4.30 45.99 -8.06
N LEU A 88 -5.11 44.92 -8.01
CA LEU A 88 -5.28 44.03 -9.15
C LEU A 88 -6.19 44.70 -10.19
N LEU A 89 -5.64 45.03 -11.35
CA LEU A 89 -6.39 45.65 -12.44
C LEU A 89 -7.13 44.62 -13.27
N ARG A 90 -6.46 43.53 -13.66
CA ARG A 90 -7.03 42.52 -14.57
C ARG A 90 -6.50 41.12 -14.30
N ARG A 91 -7.36 40.13 -14.53
CA ARG A 91 -7.00 38.72 -14.72
C ARG A 91 -6.84 38.44 -16.21
N LEU A 92 -5.76 37.77 -16.60
CA LEU A 92 -5.33 37.54 -17.98
C LEU A 92 -5.36 36.06 -18.38
N TYR A 93 -6.02 35.21 -17.59
CA TYR A 93 -6.20 33.79 -17.88
C TYR A 93 -7.62 33.36 -17.61
N ASP A 94 -8.05 32.29 -18.30
CA ASP A 94 -9.33 31.64 -18.09
C ASP A 94 -9.21 30.56 -17.03
N GLU A 95 -10.20 30.47 -16.14
CA GLU A 95 -10.21 29.48 -15.06
C GLU A 95 -10.26 28.06 -15.63
N GLY A 96 -9.44 27.16 -15.09
CA GLY A 96 -9.32 25.79 -15.58
C GLY A 96 -8.49 25.62 -16.86
N ALA A 97 -8.01 26.71 -17.48
CA ALA A 97 -7.15 26.62 -18.65
C ALA A 97 -5.71 26.22 -18.28
N ALA A 98 -5.04 25.50 -19.18
CA ALA A 98 -3.62 25.21 -19.06
C ALA A 98 -2.79 26.49 -19.28
N VAL A 99 -1.82 26.70 -18.39
CA VAL A 99 -0.98 27.91 -18.34
C VAL A 99 0.49 27.55 -18.43
N LYS A 100 1.26 28.37 -19.14
CA LYS A 100 2.69 28.15 -19.32
C LYS A 100 3.52 28.97 -18.31
N ALA A 101 4.71 28.49 -17.99
CA ALA A 101 5.64 29.25 -17.17
C ALA A 101 5.96 30.61 -17.82
N GLY A 102 5.93 31.68 -17.03
CA GLY A 102 6.17 33.05 -17.49
C GLY A 102 4.98 33.72 -18.18
N GLN A 103 3.84 33.03 -18.35
CA GLN A 103 2.63 33.65 -18.89
C GLN A 103 2.06 34.69 -17.90
N PRO A 104 1.73 35.91 -18.36
CA PRO A 104 1.05 36.89 -17.52
C PRO A 104 -0.32 36.37 -17.09
N MET A 105 -0.54 36.25 -15.79
CA MET A 105 -1.83 35.83 -15.21
C MET A 105 -2.60 36.99 -14.61
N PHE A 106 -1.89 37.95 -14.01
CA PHE A 106 -2.46 39.05 -13.26
C PHE A 106 -1.73 40.33 -13.62
N LEU A 107 -2.50 41.39 -13.86
CA LEU A 107 -1.97 42.74 -14.05
C LEU A 107 -2.22 43.53 -12.76
N ILE A 108 -1.15 43.79 -12.02
CA ILE A 108 -1.15 44.71 -10.87
C ILE A 108 -0.89 46.12 -11.40
N ASP A 109 -1.49 47.13 -10.77
CA ASP A 109 -1.29 48.54 -11.12
C ASP A 109 0.21 48.89 -11.22
N PRO A 110 0.72 49.22 -12.43
CA PRO A 110 2.13 49.46 -12.62
C PRO A 110 2.54 50.88 -12.24
N VAL A 111 1.60 51.83 -12.07
CA VAL A 111 1.92 53.27 -11.91
C VAL A 111 2.87 53.53 -10.73
N PRO A 112 2.66 52.98 -9.52
CA PRO A 112 3.58 53.20 -8.40
C PRO A 112 4.99 52.67 -8.69
N TYR A 113 5.08 51.53 -9.36
CA TYR A 113 6.35 50.89 -9.71
C TYR A 113 7.08 51.63 -10.83
N GLN A 114 6.36 52.17 -11.81
CA GLN A 114 6.92 53.01 -12.86
C GLN A 114 7.47 54.31 -12.29
N ASN A 115 6.74 54.94 -11.36
CA ASN A 115 7.20 56.15 -10.68
C ASN A 115 8.45 55.89 -9.84
N ALA A 116 8.49 54.80 -9.07
CA ALA A 116 9.67 54.41 -8.30
C ALA A 116 10.89 54.15 -9.21
N LEU A 117 10.68 53.48 -10.35
CA LEU A 117 11.72 53.23 -11.34
C LEU A 117 12.21 54.53 -12.00
N ALA A 118 11.31 55.46 -12.31
CA ALA A 118 11.67 56.77 -12.85
C ALA A 118 12.50 57.57 -11.84
N GLN A 119 12.11 57.56 -10.56
CA GLN A 119 12.85 58.21 -9.48
C GLN A 119 14.26 57.60 -9.32
N ALA A 120 14.37 56.27 -9.30
CA ALA A 120 15.67 55.60 -9.21
C ALA A 120 16.58 55.93 -10.41
N LYS A 121 16.02 56.01 -11.62
CA LYS A 121 16.76 56.42 -12.82
C LYS A 121 17.22 57.89 -12.74
N ALA A 122 16.38 58.78 -12.23
CA ALA A 122 16.72 60.19 -12.04
C ALA A 122 17.87 60.34 -11.04
N GLN A 123 17.82 59.62 -9.91
CA GLN A 123 18.91 59.58 -8.94
C GLN A 123 20.21 59.05 -9.55
N LEU A 124 20.14 57.96 -10.34
CA LEU A 124 21.31 57.45 -11.06
C LEU A 124 21.91 58.49 -12.01
N ALA A 125 21.07 59.24 -12.73
CA ALA A 125 21.51 60.29 -13.64
C ALA A 125 22.16 61.46 -12.90
N GLU A 126 21.58 61.86 -11.76
CA GLU A 126 22.15 62.89 -10.89
C GLU A 126 23.54 62.49 -10.38
N GLN A 127 23.70 61.26 -9.88
CA GLN A 127 24.99 60.78 -9.39
C GLN A 127 26.04 60.70 -10.51
N LYS A 128 25.65 60.25 -11.71
CA LYS A 128 26.53 60.29 -12.88
C LYS A 128 26.95 61.72 -13.23
N ALA A 129 26.03 62.67 -13.17
CA ALA A 129 26.36 64.07 -13.39
C ALA A 129 27.31 64.61 -12.30
N ARG A 130 27.13 64.21 -11.04
CA ARG A 130 28.06 64.56 -9.94
C ARG A 130 29.46 64.04 -10.19
N ILE A 131 29.62 62.78 -10.61
CA ILE A 131 30.93 62.20 -10.96
C ILE A 131 31.60 63.06 -12.04
N VAL A 132 30.89 63.35 -13.13
CA VAL A 132 31.43 64.17 -14.23
C VAL A 132 31.82 65.57 -13.75
N GLN A 133 31.05 66.19 -12.85
CA GLN A 133 31.40 67.49 -12.30
C GLN A 133 32.64 67.41 -11.41
N THR A 134 32.75 66.38 -10.57
CA THR A 134 33.92 66.15 -9.72
C THR A 134 35.18 65.91 -10.56
N GLU A 135 35.11 65.10 -11.62
CA GLU A 135 36.23 64.87 -12.55
C GLU A 135 36.67 66.16 -13.26
N ARG A 136 35.72 67.00 -13.66
CA ARG A 136 36.03 68.32 -14.25
C ARG A 136 36.72 69.24 -13.26
N GLU A 137 36.24 69.26 -12.01
CA GLU A 137 36.82 70.09 -10.96
C GLU A 137 38.24 69.61 -10.59
N GLU A 138 38.44 68.29 -10.47
CA GLU A 138 39.76 67.70 -10.28
C GLU A 138 40.73 68.12 -11.39
N LYS A 139 40.32 67.96 -12.66
CA LYS A 139 41.16 68.36 -13.80
C LYS A 139 41.52 69.84 -13.75
N ARG A 140 40.56 70.70 -13.40
CA ARG A 140 40.77 72.15 -13.28
C ARG A 140 41.80 72.47 -12.18
N LEU A 141 41.72 71.80 -11.03
CA LEU A 141 42.67 72.00 -9.94
C LEU A 141 44.08 71.54 -10.31
N LEU A 142 44.21 70.40 -11.01
CA LEU A 142 45.50 69.90 -11.48
C LEU A 142 46.17 70.87 -12.48
N ASP A 143 45.41 71.43 -13.43
CA ASP A 143 45.90 72.39 -14.41
C ASP A 143 46.44 73.68 -13.74
N LEU A 144 45.76 74.17 -12.70
CA LEU A 144 46.22 75.32 -11.92
C LEU A 144 47.55 75.04 -11.19
N LEU A 145 47.70 73.85 -10.60
CA LEU A 145 48.95 73.46 -9.92
C LEU A 145 50.11 73.38 -10.92
N GLU A 146 49.90 72.81 -12.10
CA GLU A 146 50.89 72.74 -13.16
C GLU A 146 51.29 74.14 -13.65
N GLY A 147 50.31 75.03 -13.86
CA GLY A 147 50.54 76.42 -14.26
C GLY A 147 51.39 77.20 -13.26
N ILE A 148 51.10 77.10 -11.96
CA ILE A 148 51.88 77.75 -10.90
C ILE A 148 53.32 77.19 -10.86
N GLY A 149 53.50 75.88 -10.99
CA GLY A 149 54.82 75.24 -11.05
C GLY A 149 55.66 75.74 -12.23
N LYS A 150 55.06 75.90 -13.41
CA LYS A 150 55.73 76.45 -14.60
C LYS A 150 56.13 77.92 -14.42
N ILE A 151 55.28 78.75 -13.81
CA ILE A 151 55.59 80.15 -13.53
C ILE A 151 56.77 80.27 -12.55
N ASN A 152 56.79 79.46 -11.50
CA ASN A 152 57.87 79.47 -10.52
C ASN A 152 59.22 79.04 -11.12
N HIS A 153 59.21 78.05 -12.02
CA HIS A 153 60.41 77.61 -12.74
C HIS A 153 60.91 78.66 -13.76
N LEU A 154 60.02 79.48 -14.35
CA LEU A 154 60.44 80.59 -15.21
C LEU A 154 61.11 81.72 -14.42
N PHE A 155 60.66 81.99 -13.19
CA PHE A 155 61.21 83.07 -12.37
C PHE A 155 62.62 82.79 -11.85
N HIS A 156 62.99 81.52 -11.68
CA HIS A 156 64.31 81.11 -11.18
C HIS A 156 65.39 81.01 -12.29
N LYS A 157 65.00 81.20 -13.55
CA LYS A 157 65.86 81.08 -14.75
C LYS A 157 66.19 82.44 -15.40
N PHE A 158 65.73 83.55 -14.81
CA PHE A 158 66.20 84.91 -15.04
C PHE A 158 67.12 85.32 -13.88
#